data_AF-A0A9D8MLC5-F1
#
_entry.id   AF-A0A9D8MLC5-F1
#
_cell.length_a   1.000
_cell.length_b   1.000
_cell.length_c   1.000
_cell.angle_alpha   90.00
_cell.angle_beta   90.00
_cell.angle_gamma   90.00
#
_symmetry.space_group_name_H-M   'P 1'
#
loop_
_entity.id
_entity.type
_entity.pdbx_description
1 polymer ?
#
loop_
_entity_poly.entity_id
_entity_poly.type
_entity_poly.pdbx_seq_one_letter_code
_entity_poly.pdbx_strand_id
1 'polypeptide(L)'
;AGGAAAQRSVEYTLVKPMSDAIKEMNEAEGVSSETENEKSKAVVGSAEQYALTVTIDLRTNTVLVGGTEHYVSLASDIISTLDAHPAQERTAKVYRLRNSRAPEMETAMRTFLQQDLNRTISVLGQSAAGAAQTILDREVSIVAETVSNALLISASPRYIKEVEALIEELDQPQPQVLIQVVLAEVTLDSTTELGVEWKYVDSAGGTPFSLGTDFGVDDALKSAGGFGAAVAGSKVNFLLRALQEDGRLEVLSCPQILTGDNVEANINIGERIPIITDTQYNSVGNPISTYAYQDIGVILTVTPRISPDGTVKMDVNPEVSQLTSNEIKISSDVSIPIISQRTANTSVSVQSGESVLIGGLISTKDDSRTKKVPWIGNIPVIGALFRSKKFESDRKELLIVLTPQVVMPSKLSTTNTVDIMDMTKEGFKDSILESDLNRDPLQQKVLKKVLPEQNENPNSVGEDTGEKKKSQKTIHRENYTRELLIDP
;
A
#
# COMPACT_ATOMS: atom_id res chain seq x y z
N ALA A 1 -25.43 -7.44 -37.02
CA ALA A 1 -26.22 -6.75 -38.04
C ALA A 1 -25.32 -6.50 -39.23
N GLY A 2 -25.58 -7.18 -40.36
CA GLY A 2 -24.72 -7.15 -41.53
C GLY A 2 -24.78 -5.78 -42.23
N GLY A 3 -23.64 -5.10 -42.29
CA GLY A 3 -23.47 -3.90 -43.12
C GLY A 3 -23.21 -4.33 -44.55
N ALA A 4 -24.26 -4.31 -45.38
CA ALA A 4 -24.11 -4.40 -46.82
C ALA A 4 -23.46 -3.10 -47.31
N ALA A 5 -22.28 -3.23 -47.92
CA ALA A 5 -21.62 -2.17 -48.66
C ALA A 5 -22.56 -1.66 -49.77
N ALA A 6 -23.16 -0.49 -49.56
CA ALA A 6 -23.91 0.18 -50.60
C ALA A 6 -22.92 0.95 -51.48
N GLN A 7 -22.50 0.33 -52.59
CA GLN A 7 -21.94 1.07 -53.72
C GLN A 7 -22.98 2.13 -54.14
N ARG A 8 -22.67 3.41 -53.92
CA ARG A 8 -23.48 4.52 -54.39
C ARG A 8 -22.79 5.13 -55.60
N SER A 9 -23.28 4.79 -56.78
CA SER A 9 -22.91 5.45 -58.03
C SER A 9 -23.64 6.78 -58.15
N VAL A 10 -22.92 7.86 -58.45
CA VAL A 10 -23.50 9.15 -58.82
C VAL A 10 -23.80 9.12 -60.32
N GLU A 11 -25.06 9.33 -60.68
CA GLU A 11 -25.52 9.38 -62.08
C GLU A 11 -25.52 10.85 -62.53
N TYR A 12 -24.85 11.17 -63.63
CA TYR A 12 -24.78 12.53 -64.18
C TYR A 12 -25.58 12.62 -65.49
N THR A 13 -26.34 13.71 -65.65
CA THR A 13 -27.09 14.00 -66.88
C THR A 13 -26.45 15.19 -67.58
N LEU A 14 -25.80 14.95 -68.73
CA LEU A 14 -25.30 16.01 -69.60
C LEU A 14 -26.48 16.65 -70.35
N VAL A 15 -26.82 17.89 -70.00
CA VAL A 15 -27.77 18.70 -70.76
C VAL A 15 -26.99 19.57 -71.75
N LYS A 16 -27.07 19.24 -73.05
CA LYS A 16 -26.54 20.11 -74.10
C LYS A 16 -27.40 21.38 -74.24
N PRO A 17 -26.80 22.57 -74.41
CA PRO A 17 -27.57 23.79 -74.65
C PRO A 17 -28.25 23.75 -76.03
N MET A 18 -29.51 24.19 -76.04
CA MET A 18 -30.45 24.16 -77.17
C MET A 18 -30.16 25.26 -78.21
N SER A 19 -28.92 25.39 -78.66
CA SER A 19 -28.54 26.32 -79.74
C SER A 19 -28.15 25.62 -81.03
N ASP A 20 -27.81 24.32 -80.99
CA ASP A 20 -27.41 23.56 -82.18
C ASP A 20 -28.57 22.85 -82.90
N ALA A 21 -29.78 22.85 -82.32
CA ALA A 21 -30.96 22.23 -82.93
C ALA A 21 -31.73 23.14 -83.92
N ILE A 22 -31.36 24.42 -84.04
CA ILE A 22 -32.04 25.40 -84.93
C ILE A 22 -31.25 25.65 -86.22
N LYS A 23 -30.01 25.13 -86.33
CA LYS A 23 -29.16 25.29 -87.52
C LYS A 23 -29.32 24.20 -88.58
N GLU A 24 -29.93 23.06 -88.25
CA GLU A 24 -30.17 21.93 -89.18
C GLU A 24 -31.55 21.94 -89.87
N MET A 25 -32.37 22.99 -89.68
CA MET A 25 -33.69 23.12 -90.34
C MET A 25 -33.79 24.27 -91.34
N ASN A 26 -32.69 24.98 -91.65
CA ASN A 26 -32.74 26.18 -92.50
C ASN A 26 -31.76 26.20 -93.69
N GLU A 27 -31.36 25.03 -94.19
CA GLU A 27 -30.62 24.89 -95.46
C GLU A 27 -31.47 24.10 -96.48
N ALA A 28 -32.55 24.71 -96.96
CA ALA A 28 -33.17 24.35 -98.23
C ALA A 28 -33.79 25.60 -98.86
N GLU A 29 -33.34 25.89 -100.08
CA GLU A 29 -33.73 26.96 -100.99
C GLU A 29 -33.12 28.35 -100.73
N GLY A 30 -32.46 28.85 -101.79
CA GLY A 30 -31.64 30.04 -101.78
C GLY A 30 -32.12 31.17 -102.68
N VAL A 31 -31.18 32.09 -102.93
CA VAL A 31 -31.20 33.23 -103.88
C VAL A 31 -31.92 34.46 -103.29
N SER A 32 -31.39 35.70 -103.22
CA SER A 32 -30.27 36.41 -103.87
C SER A 32 -29.87 37.68 -103.10
N SER A 33 -28.67 38.20 -103.40
CA SER A 33 -28.23 39.62 -103.37
C SER A 33 -28.16 40.31 -102.01
N GLU A 34 -27.12 41.05 -101.62
CA GLU A 34 -26.10 41.78 -102.37
C GLU A 34 -24.96 42.18 -101.41
N THR A 35 -23.77 42.36 -101.98
CA THR A 35 -22.49 42.62 -101.33
C THR A 35 -22.39 44.02 -100.72
N GLU A 36 -21.87 44.06 -99.48
CA GLU A 36 -21.00 45.06 -98.82
C GLU A 36 -21.10 46.56 -99.20
N ASN A 37 -21.22 47.44 -98.20
CA ASN A 37 -20.03 48.02 -97.55
C ASN A 37 -20.36 48.92 -96.33
N GLU A 38 -19.34 49.03 -95.47
CA GLU A 38 -19.04 50.04 -94.46
C GLU A 38 -19.43 49.85 -92.97
N LYS A 39 -18.33 49.61 -92.23
CA LYS A 39 -17.91 50.24 -90.97
C LYS A 39 -18.35 49.58 -89.66
N SER A 40 -17.43 48.73 -89.24
CA SER A 40 -17.07 48.37 -87.87
C SER A 40 -17.34 49.49 -86.84
N LYS A 41 -18.22 49.19 -85.89
CA LYS A 41 -18.19 49.76 -84.53
C LYS A 41 -18.09 48.57 -83.58
N ALA A 42 -17.02 48.53 -82.80
CA ALA A 42 -16.74 47.45 -81.86
C ALA A 42 -17.92 47.25 -80.88
N VAL A 43 -18.45 46.03 -80.83
CA VAL A 43 -19.39 45.59 -79.80
C VAL A 43 -18.58 44.96 -78.67
N VAL A 44 -18.78 45.51 -77.48
CA VAL A 44 -18.35 44.93 -76.20
C VAL A 44 -19.21 43.70 -75.95
N GLY A 45 -18.58 42.53 -75.79
CA GLY A 45 -19.28 41.31 -75.39
C GLY A 45 -18.56 40.02 -75.80
N SER A 46 -17.45 39.69 -75.14
CA SER A 46 -16.81 38.36 -75.30
C SER A 46 -16.31 37.76 -73.97
N ALA A 47 -16.66 38.34 -72.82
CA ALA A 47 -16.19 37.85 -71.52
C ALA A 47 -17.21 36.96 -70.78
N GLU A 48 -18.47 36.89 -71.20
CA GLU A 48 -19.52 36.14 -70.48
C GLU A 48 -19.77 34.71 -71.02
N GLN A 49 -19.14 34.31 -72.13
CA GLN A 49 -19.33 32.96 -72.72
C GLN A 49 -18.46 31.86 -72.10
N TYR A 50 -17.65 32.18 -71.08
CA TYR A 50 -16.77 31.23 -70.38
C TYR A 50 -17.09 31.11 -68.89
N ALA A 51 -18.31 31.43 -68.46
CA ALA A 51 -18.71 31.32 -67.07
C ALA A 51 -19.10 29.89 -66.69
N LEU A 52 -18.30 29.25 -65.84
CA LEU A 52 -18.68 28.03 -65.12
C LEU A 52 -19.61 28.44 -63.96
N THR A 53 -20.83 27.93 -63.94
CA THR A 53 -21.76 28.03 -62.81
C THR A 53 -21.79 26.70 -62.05
N VAL A 54 -21.62 26.76 -60.73
CA VAL A 54 -21.68 25.58 -59.86
C VAL A 54 -22.71 25.85 -58.77
N THR A 55 -23.70 24.98 -58.67
CA THR A 55 -24.73 25.02 -57.61
C THR A 55 -24.77 23.68 -56.89
N ILE A 56 -25.01 23.67 -55.59
CA ILE A 56 -25.09 22.46 -54.77
C ILE A 56 -26.51 22.28 -54.24
N ASP A 57 -27.05 21.06 -54.31
CA ASP A 57 -28.27 20.65 -53.60
C ASP A 57 -27.89 19.67 -52.48
N LEU A 58 -27.88 20.17 -51.25
CA LEU A 58 -27.52 19.42 -50.06
C LEU A 58 -28.54 18.31 -49.71
N ARG A 59 -29.79 18.41 -50.17
CA ARG A 59 -30.82 17.41 -49.86
C ARG A 59 -30.63 16.13 -50.69
N THR A 60 -30.19 16.30 -51.92
CA THR A 60 -29.93 15.19 -52.85
C THR A 60 -28.46 14.82 -52.95
N ASN A 61 -27.58 15.59 -52.28
CA ASN A 61 -26.14 15.50 -52.39
C ASN A 61 -25.67 15.56 -53.86
N THR A 62 -26.22 16.51 -54.62
CA THR A 62 -25.91 16.70 -56.04
C THR A 62 -25.20 18.03 -56.27
N VAL A 63 -24.27 18.03 -57.22
CA VAL A 63 -23.59 19.23 -57.70
C VAL A 63 -24.01 19.45 -59.14
N LEU A 64 -24.62 20.60 -59.41
CA LEU A 64 -25.01 21.05 -60.73
C LEU A 64 -23.91 21.94 -61.29
N VAL A 65 -23.25 21.49 -62.36
CA VAL A 65 -22.20 22.23 -63.06
C VAL A 65 -22.70 22.60 -64.44
N GLY A 66 -22.77 23.90 -64.74
CA GLY A 66 -23.12 24.43 -66.05
C GLY A 66 -21.97 25.27 -66.62
N GLY A 67 -21.60 25.08 -67.88
CA GLY A 67 -20.50 25.82 -68.50
C GLY A 67 -20.23 25.33 -69.92
N THR A 68 -19.11 25.78 -70.50
CA THR A 68 -18.65 25.26 -71.79
C THR A 68 -18.15 23.82 -71.65
N GLU A 69 -18.21 23.03 -72.72
CA GLU A 69 -17.82 21.61 -72.74
C GLU A 69 -16.41 21.36 -72.17
N HIS A 70 -15.48 22.29 -72.42
CA HIS A 70 -14.13 22.23 -71.88
C HIS A 70 -14.06 22.37 -70.34
N TYR A 71 -14.87 23.24 -69.74
CA TYR A 71 -14.89 23.39 -68.28
C TYR A 71 -15.73 22.32 -67.58
N VAL A 72 -16.78 21.82 -68.23
CA VAL A 72 -17.58 20.71 -67.70
C VAL A 72 -16.76 19.41 -67.66
N SER A 73 -15.95 19.14 -68.68
CA SER A 73 -15.03 17.99 -68.68
C SER A 73 -13.95 18.13 -67.60
N LEU A 74 -13.33 19.30 -67.44
CA LEU A 74 -12.38 19.55 -66.35
C LEU A 74 -13.02 19.38 -64.96
N ALA A 75 -14.24 19.88 -64.77
CA ALA A 75 -14.98 19.72 -63.53
C ALA A 75 -15.33 18.23 -63.27
N SER A 76 -15.70 17.48 -64.30
CA SER A 76 -15.95 16.04 -64.22
C SER A 76 -14.68 15.27 -63.79
N ASP A 77 -13.51 15.62 -64.34
CA ASP A 77 -12.24 14.98 -63.96
C ASP A 77 -11.90 15.28 -62.49
N ILE A 78 -12.08 16.52 -62.03
CA ILE A 78 -11.88 16.90 -60.62
C ILE A 78 -12.87 16.16 -59.70
N ILE A 79 -14.15 16.09 -60.08
CA ILE A 79 -15.17 15.36 -59.30
C ILE A 79 -14.84 13.87 -59.24
N SER A 80 -14.46 13.25 -60.36
CA SER A 80 -14.10 11.82 -60.40
C SER A 80 -12.86 11.50 -59.57
N THR A 81 -11.88 12.40 -59.53
CA THR A 81 -10.67 12.25 -58.70
C THR A 81 -10.98 12.48 -57.22
N LEU A 82 -11.88 13.39 -56.87
CA LEU A 82 -12.34 13.59 -55.49
C LEU A 82 -13.21 12.44 -54.99
N ASP A 83 -14.13 11.91 -55.81
CA ASP A 83 -14.99 10.76 -55.49
C ASP A 83 -14.20 9.43 -55.42
N ALA A 84 -13.07 9.33 -56.13
CA ALA A 84 -12.19 8.17 -56.07
C ALA A 84 -11.43 8.03 -54.72
N HIS A 85 -11.49 9.03 -53.84
CA HIS A 85 -10.96 8.94 -52.48
C HIS A 85 -12.09 8.53 -51.53
N PRO A 86 -12.25 7.24 -51.18
CA PRO A 86 -13.24 6.84 -50.20
C PRO A 86 -13.00 7.60 -48.90
N ALA A 87 -14.08 8.09 -48.29
CA ALA A 87 -14.07 8.71 -46.97
C ALA A 87 -13.27 7.80 -46.01
N GLN A 88 -12.22 8.34 -45.41
CA GLN A 88 -11.29 7.69 -44.48
C GLN A 88 -11.93 6.49 -43.76
N GLU A 89 -11.56 5.27 -44.17
CA GLU A 89 -12.07 4.04 -43.57
C GLU A 89 -11.60 3.94 -42.13
N ARG A 90 -12.37 4.49 -41.18
CA ARG A 90 -12.12 4.31 -39.75
C ARG A 90 -12.63 2.93 -39.34
N THR A 91 -11.75 2.15 -38.73
CA THR A 91 -12.13 0.85 -38.18
C THR A 91 -12.50 1.04 -36.71
N ALA A 92 -13.73 0.63 -36.36
CA ALA A 92 -14.18 0.56 -34.99
C ALA A 92 -13.98 -0.86 -34.43
N LYS A 93 -13.30 -0.99 -33.29
CA LYS A 93 -13.08 -2.27 -32.59
C LYS A 93 -13.37 -2.12 -31.11
N VAL A 94 -13.95 -3.17 -30.53
CA VAL A 94 -14.25 -3.26 -29.10
C VAL A 94 -13.22 -4.16 -28.44
N TYR A 95 -12.47 -3.65 -27.48
CA TYR A 95 -11.52 -4.41 -26.68
C TYR A 95 -12.05 -4.60 -25.27
N ARG A 96 -12.11 -5.85 -24.80
CA ARG A 96 -12.48 -6.16 -23.42
C ARG A 96 -11.22 -6.31 -22.59
N LEU A 97 -11.08 -5.48 -21.55
CA LEU A 97 -9.94 -5.52 -20.65
C LEU A 97 -10.12 -6.63 -19.60
N ARG A 98 -9.02 -7.27 -19.22
CA ARG A 98 -9.00 -8.40 -18.27
C ARG A 98 -8.51 -7.99 -16.89
N ASN A 99 -7.50 -7.12 -16.82
CA ASN A 99 -6.80 -6.77 -15.59
C ASN A 99 -7.03 -5.30 -15.21
N SER A 100 -6.92 -4.39 -16.20
CA SER A 100 -7.03 -2.94 -15.99
C SER A 100 -8.48 -2.44 -16.08
N ARG A 101 -8.76 -1.31 -15.41
CA ARG A 101 -10.09 -0.65 -15.47
C ARG A 101 -10.19 0.25 -16.70
N ALA A 102 -11.28 0.13 -17.45
CA ALA A 102 -11.49 0.90 -18.69
C ALA A 102 -11.40 2.43 -18.52
N PRO A 103 -11.97 3.07 -17.47
CA PRO A 103 -11.86 4.52 -17.29
C PRO A 103 -10.42 5.03 -17.08
N GLU A 104 -9.61 4.28 -16.34
CA GLU A 104 -8.21 4.61 -16.07
C GLU A 104 -7.37 4.47 -17.34
N MET A 105 -7.61 3.40 -18.10
CA MET A 105 -6.96 3.15 -19.39
C MET A 105 -7.32 4.19 -20.45
N GLU A 106 -8.61 4.57 -20.57
CA GLU A 106 -9.03 5.64 -21.48
C GLU A 106 -8.29 6.94 -21.18
N THR A 107 -8.26 7.34 -19.91
CA THR A 107 -7.61 8.58 -19.48
C THR A 107 -6.12 8.54 -19.83
N ALA A 108 -5.43 7.44 -19.51
CA ALA A 108 -4.01 7.28 -19.80
C ALA A 108 -3.71 7.32 -21.31
N MET A 109 -4.45 6.56 -22.12
CA MET A 109 -4.24 6.49 -23.57
C MET A 109 -4.59 7.81 -24.24
N ARG A 110 -5.68 8.47 -23.85
CA ARG A 110 -6.09 9.77 -24.40
C ARG A 110 -5.01 10.81 -24.12
N THR A 111 -4.46 10.86 -22.90
CA THR A 111 -3.39 11.78 -22.55
C THR A 111 -2.12 11.50 -23.36
N PHE A 112 -1.71 10.24 -23.50
CA PHE A 112 -0.54 9.86 -24.29
C PHE A 112 -0.70 10.22 -25.78
N LEU A 113 -1.83 9.86 -26.39
CA LEU A 113 -2.10 10.12 -27.81
C LEU A 113 -2.25 11.62 -28.11
N GLN A 114 -2.86 12.39 -27.21
CA GLN A 114 -2.92 13.85 -27.33
C GLN A 114 -1.54 14.50 -27.25
N GLN A 115 -0.66 14.01 -26.38
CA GLN A 115 0.72 14.49 -26.31
C GLN A 115 1.51 14.17 -27.59
N ASP A 116 1.35 12.97 -28.14
CA ASP A 116 2.00 12.59 -29.41
C ASP A 116 1.51 13.41 -30.61
N LEU A 117 0.19 13.67 -30.67
CA LEU A 117 -0.41 14.57 -31.65
C LEU A 117 0.15 16.00 -31.53
N ASN A 118 0.21 16.56 -30.32
CA ASN A 118 0.74 17.91 -30.09
C ASN A 118 2.23 18.03 -30.44
N ARG A 119 3.02 16.99 -30.16
CA ARG A 119 4.44 16.94 -30.56
C ARG A 119 4.58 16.94 -32.08
N THR A 120 3.75 16.18 -32.76
CA THR A 120 3.71 16.11 -34.23
C THR A 120 3.36 17.46 -34.84
N ILE A 121 2.30 18.10 -34.34
CA ILE A 121 1.86 19.44 -34.80
C ILE A 121 2.96 20.48 -34.59
N SER A 122 3.72 20.38 -33.51
CA SER A 122 4.83 21.29 -33.20
C SER A 122 6.03 21.11 -34.13
N VAL A 123 6.33 19.88 -34.56
CA VAL A 123 7.47 19.56 -35.46
C VAL A 123 7.16 19.88 -36.92
N LEU A 124 5.93 19.64 -37.38
CA LEU A 124 5.55 19.89 -38.77
C LEU A 124 5.41 21.37 -39.12
N GLY A 125 5.22 22.24 -38.12
CA GLY A 125 5.05 23.67 -38.36
C GLY A 125 3.80 23.99 -39.20
N GLN A 126 3.42 25.26 -39.24
CA GLN A 126 2.16 25.76 -39.81
C GLN A 126 2.05 25.68 -41.35
N SER A 127 2.86 24.86 -42.02
CA SER A 127 2.92 24.79 -43.48
C SER A 127 2.37 23.48 -44.04
N ALA A 128 1.42 23.68 -44.97
CA ALA A 128 0.99 22.79 -46.04
C ALA A 128 -0.11 21.76 -45.72
N ALA A 129 -1.10 21.75 -46.61
CA ALA A 129 -2.35 20.99 -46.60
C ALA A 129 -2.24 19.47 -46.37
N GLY A 130 -1.03 18.87 -46.41
CA GLY A 130 -0.80 17.46 -46.04
C GLY A 130 -0.72 17.21 -44.52
N ALA A 131 -0.46 18.24 -43.72
CA ALA A 131 -0.46 18.13 -42.26
C ALA A 131 -1.88 17.86 -41.72
N ALA A 132 -2.91 18.49 -42.29
CA ALA A 132 -4.30 18.29 -41.87
C ALA A 132 -4.76 16.83 -42.10
N GLN A 133 -4.40 16.24 -43.25
CA GLN A 133 -4.71 14.84 -43.56
C GLN A 133 -3.93 13.87 -42.64
N THR A 134 -2.66 14.16 -42.35
CA THR A 134 -1.85 13.35 -41.44
C THR A 134 -2.36 13.43 -39.99
N ILE A 135 -2.87 14.60 -39.57
CA ILE A 135 -3.46 14.81 -38.23
C ILE A 135 -4.77 14.03 -38.10
N LEU A 136 -5.64 14.07 -39.12
CA LEU A 136 -6.90 13.33 -39.14
C LEU A 136 -6.68 11.81 -39.19
N ASP A 137 -5.66 11.34 -39.92
CA ASP A 137 -5.30 9.92 -39.99
C ASP A 137 -4.73 9.38 -38.67
N ARG A 138 -4.08 10.25 -37.87
CA ARG A 138 -3.56 9.96 -36.52
C ARG A 138 -4.58 10.14 -35.41
N GLU A 139 -5.72 10.76 -35.69
CA GLU A 139 -6.74 10.97 -34.67
C GLU A 139 -7.34 9.62 -34.26
N VAL A 140 -7.09 9.22 -33.03
CA VAL A 140 -7.66 8.02 -32.41
C VAL A 140 -8.74 8.47 -31.43
N SER A 141 -9.95 7.93 -31.58
CA SER A 141 -11.03 8.11 -30.63
C SER A 141 -11.12 6.87 -29.74
N ILE A 142 -11.03 7.09 -28.42
CA ILE A 142 -11.11 6.05 -27.39
C ILE A 142 -12.20 6.48 -26.42
N VAL A 143 -13.11 5.55 -26.11
CA VAL A 143 -14.19 5.77 -25.13
C VAL A 143 -14.29 4.52 -24.25
N ALA A 144 -14.26 4.68 -22.93
CA ALA A 144 -14.50 3.57 -22.01
C ALA A 144 -16.00 3.28 -21.89
N GLU A 145 -16.33 1.99 -21.95
CA GLU A 145 -17.62 1.46 -21.54
C GLU A 145 -17.48 0.79 -20.17
N THR A 146 -18.02 1.46 -19.15
CA THR A 146 -17.78 1.10 -17.74
C THR A 146 -18.47 -0.18 -17.30
N VAL A 147 -19.59 -0.55 -17.93
CA VAL A 147 -20.41 -1.70 -17.53
C VAL A 147 -19.75 -3.01 -17.98
N SER A 148 -19.30 -3.10 -19.23
CA SER A 148 -18.63 -4.30 -19.75
C SER A 148 -17.10 -4.31 -19.59
N ASN A 149 -16.53 -3.27 -18.95
CA ASN A 149 -15.09 -3.03 -18.83
C ASN A 149 -14.38 -3.14 -20.20
N ALA A 150 -14.91 -2.41 -21.18
CA ALA A 150 -14.41 -2.43 -22.55
C ALA A 150 -13.98 -1.04 -23.03
N LEU A 151 -13.02 -1.01 -23.95
CA LEU A 151 -12.61 0.18 -24.69
C LEU A 151 -13.19 0.11 -26.10
N LEU A 152 -13.97 1.14 -26.45
CA LEU A 152 -14.45 1.40 -27.80
C LEU A 152 -13.40 2.24 -28.51
N ILE A 153 -12.80 1.69 -29.57
CA ILE A 153 -11.70 2.33 -30.27
C ILE A 153 -12.08 2.53 -31.72
N SER A 154 -11.92 3.76 -32.19
CA SER A 154 -12.07 4.13 -33.60
C SER A 154 -10.81 4.82 -34.07
N ALA A 155 -10.09 4.18 -34.99
CA ALA A 155 -8.83 4.68 -35.55
C ALA A 155 -8.70 4.30 -37.03
N SER A 156 -7.73 4.89 -37.74
CA SER A 156 -7.37 4.44 -39.08
C SER A 156 -6.73 3.04 -39.05
N PRO A 157 -6.78 2.25 -40.14
CA PRO A 157 -6.34 0.85 -40.15
C PRO A 157 -4.84 0.66 -39.86
N ARG A 158 -4.05 1.72 -40.00
CA ARG A 158 -2.61 1.72 -39.69
C ARG A 158 -2.35 1.87 -38.19
N TYR A 159 -3.02 2.81 -37.52
CA TYR A 159 -2.81 3.08 -36.09
C TYR A 159 -3.55 2.11 -35.17
N ILE A 160 -4.64 1.49 -35.62
CA ILE A 160 -5.39 0.53 -34.80
C ILE A 160 -4.51 -0.64 -34.30
N LYS A 161 -3.51 -1.07 -35.10
CA LYS A 161 -2.57 -2.12 -34.72
C LYS A 161 -1.56 -1.68 -33.66
N GLU A 162 -1.11 -0.42 -33.73
CA GLU A 162 -0.21 0.16 -32.71
C GLU A 162 -0.95 0.33 -31.38
N VAL A 163 -2.20 0.80 -31.43
CA VAL A 163 -3.08 0.92 -30.26
C VAL A 163 -3.40 -0.45 -29.65
N GLU A 164 -3.61 -1.48 -30.47
CA GLU A 164 -3.81 -2.87 -30.01
C GLU A 164 -2.61 -3.40 -29.22
N ALA A 165 -1.40 -3.24 -29.77
CA ALA A 165 -0.17 -3.65 -29.09
C ALA A 165 0.04 -2.89 -27.77
N LEU A 166 -0.30 -1.60 -27.72
CA LEU A 166 -0.20 -0.80 -26.50
C LEU A 166 -1.19 -1.26 -25.43
N ILE A 167 -2.40 -1.66 -25.82
CA ILE A 167 -3.40 -2.18 -24.88
C ILE A 167 -2.97 -3.53 -24.32
N GLU A 168 -2.42 -4.40 -25.15
CA GLU A 168 -1.93 -5.72 -24.70
C GLU A 168 -0.76 -5.61 -23.72
N GLU A 169 0.12 -4.62 -23.91
CA GLU A 169 1.22 -4.34 -22.97
C GLU A 169 0.75 -3.70 -21.65
N LEU A 170 -0.32 -2.90 -21.69
CA LEU A 170 -0.86 -2.22 -20.50
C LEU A 170 -1.87 -3.08 -19.70
N ASP A 171 -2.57 -4.01 -20.34
CA ASP A 171 -3.55 -4.92 -19.70
C ASP A 171 -2.85 -6.18 -19.13
N GLN A 172 -1.75 -5.99 -18.42
CA GLN A 172 -1.00 -7.07 -17.75
C GLN A 172 -1.55 -7.36 -16.36
N PRO A 173 -1.44 -8.60 -15.85
CA PRO A 173 -1.86 -8.92 -14.49
C PRO A 173 -0.99 -8.18 -13.49
N GLN A 174 -1.62 -7.47 -12.55
CA GLN A 174 -0.90 -6.76 -11.50
C GLN A 174 -0.33 -7.77 -10.48
N PRO A 175 0.95 -7.66 -10.10
CA PRO A 175 1.49 -8.46 -9.02
C PRO A 175 0.83 -8.09 -7.69
N GLN A 176 0.68 -9.08 -6.82
CA GLN A 176 0.20 -8.90 -5.46
C GLN A 176 1.34 -9.14 -4.48
N VAL A 177 1.22 -8.63 -3.27
CA VAL A 177 2.19 -8.86 -2.19
C VAL A 177 1.46 -9.25 -0.92
N LEU A 178 1.87 -10.37 -0.34
CA LEU A 178 1.52 -10.77 1.01
C LEU A 178 2.50 -10.10 1.95
N ILE A 179 1.98 -9.32 2.89
CA ILE A 179 2.78 -8.57 3.85
C ILE A 179 2.51 -9.17 5.21
N GLN A 180 3.57 -9.65 5.85
CA GLN A 180 3.54 -10.18 7.20
C GLN A 180 4.33 -9.25 8.11
N VAL A 181 3.71 -8.81 9.20
CA VAL A 181 4.40 -8.06 10.26
C VAL A 181 4.41 -8.93 11.49
N VAL A 182 5.53 -8.94 12.19
CA VAL A 182 5.66 -9.57 13.49
C VAL A 182 6.03 -8.51 14.51
N LEU A 183 5.19 -8.35 15.52
CA LEU A 183 5.47 -7.56 16.70
C LEU A 183 5.67 -8.50 17.87
N ALA A 184 6.87 -8.50 18.43
CA ALA A 184 7.23 -9.36 19.54
C ALA A 184 7.75 -8.51 20.69
N GLU A 185 7.14 -8.68 21.87
CA GLU A 185 7.50 -7.97 23.08
C GLU A 185 7.76 -8.93 24.23
N VAL A 186 8.79 -8.63 25.01
CA VAL A 186 9.04 -9.27 26.29
C VAL A 186 9.18 -8.22 27.36
N THR A 187 8.41 -8.38 28.44
CA THR A 187 8.58 -7.62 29.68
C THR A 187 9.08 -8.56 30.76
N LEU A 188 10.12 -8.14 31.47
CA LEU A 188 10.71 -8.83 32.61
C LEU A 188 10.69 -7.87 33.79
N ASP A 189 9.93 -8.23 34.81
CA ASP A 189 9.87 -7.52 36.08
C ASP A 189 10.56 -8.37 37.15
N SER A 190 11.47 -7.77 37.91
CA SER A 190 12.10 -8.43 39.05
C SER A 190 12.12 -7.50 40.25
N THR A 191 11.64 -7.99 41.38
CA THR A 191 11.64 -7.27 42.65
C THR A 191 12.31 -8.12 43.71
N THR A 192 13.38 -7.61 44.32
CA THR A 192 14.07 -8.24 45.44
C THR A 192 14.03 -7.32 46.65
N GLU A 193 13.48 -7.83 47.75
CA GLU A 193 13.35 -7.12 49.01
C GLU A 193 14.01 -7.93 50.12
N LEU A 194 14.90 -7.30 50.89
CA LEU A 194 15.49 -7.86 52.10
C LEU A 194 15.58 -6.76 53.15
N GLY A 195 14.92 -6.97 54.28
CA GLY A 195 14.92 -5.98 55.36
C GLY A 195 14.83 -6.60 56.74
N VAL A 196 15.53 -5.96 57.68
CA VAL A 196 15.48 -6.27 59.10
C VAL A 196 15.08 -5.03 59.86
N GLU A 197 14.11 -5.17 60.75
CA GLU A 197 13.59 -4.10 61.60
C GLU A 197 13.67 -4.50 63.08
N TRP A 198 14.11 -3.54 63.90
CA TRP A 198 14.18 -3.69 65.34
C TRP A 198 13.26 -2.66 65.98
N LYS A 199 12.45 -3.11 66.94
CA LYS A 199 11.55 -2.24 67.67
C LYS A 199 11.59 -2.57 69.17
N TYR A 200 12.06 -1.62 69.96
CA TYR A 200 11.98 -1.64 71.41
C TYR A 200 10.74 -0.88 71.86
N VAL A 201 9.86 -1.53 72.62
CA VAL A 201 8.65 -0.93 73.21
C VAL A 201 8.73 -1.10 74.73
N ASP A 202 8.60 -0.01 75.46
CA ASP A 202 8.49 -0.04 76.92
C ASP A 202 7.29 0.77 77.38
N SER A 203 6.60 0.26 78.39
CA SER A 203 5.38 0.83 78.95
C SER A 203 5.56 1.11 80.44
N ALA A 204 6.73 1.61 80.82
CA ALA A 204 7.02 2.04 82.18
C ALA A 204 6.36 3.40 82.45
N GLY A 205 5.30 3.43 83.26
CA GLY A 205 4.66 4.67 83.73
C GLY A 205 3.36 5.10 83.00
N GLY A 206 2.77 4.23 82.16
CA GLY A 206 1.45 4.47 81.56
C GLY A 206 1.47 5.13 80.16
N THR A 207 2.56 5.79 79.75
CA THR A 207 2.75 6.26 78.37
C THR A 207 3.73 5.34 77.62
N PRO A 208 3.27 4.57 76.61
CA PRO A 208 4.15 3.70 75.84
C PRO A 208 5.13 4.53 74.99
N PHE A 209 6.40 4.18 75.03
CA PHE A 209 7.44 4.75 74.17
C PHE A 209 8.08 3.65 73.33
N SER A 210 8.36 3.96 72.06
CA SER A 210 8.93 3.03 71.09
C SER A 210 10.22 3.61 70.51
N LEU A 211 11.31 2.86 70.58
CA LEU A 211 12.58 3.13 69.91
C LEU A 211 12.82 2.05 68.86
N GLY A 212 13.39 2.40 67.73
CA GLY A 212 13.66 1.38 66.72
C GLY A 212 13.94 1.97 65.36
N THR A 213 14.11 1.08 64.41
CA THR A 213 14.14 1.41 62.99
C THR A 213 12.72 1.40 62.46
N ASP A 214 12.37 2.38 61.62
CA ASP A 214 11.15 2.32 60.83
C ASP A 214 11.55 2.23 59.35
N PHE A 215 11.62 0.98 58.87
CA PHE A 215 11.93 0.72 57.48
C PHE A 215 10.68 0.35 56.69
N GLY A 216 9.53 0.20 57.36
CA GLY A 216 8.26 -0.27 56.80
C GLY A 216 8.20 -1.80 56.67
N VAL A 217 9.02 -2.55 57.42
CA VAL A 217 9.05 -4.02 57.33
C VAL A 217 7.80 -4.62 58.00
N ASP A 218 7.34 -4.05 59.11
CA ASP A 218 6.11 -4.49 59.81
C ASP A 218 4.86 -4.35 58.93
N ASP A 219 4.72 -3.24 58.20
CA ASP A 219 3.59 -2.99 57.31
C ASP A 219 3.60 -3.93 56.10
N ALA A 220 4.80 -4.16 55.54
CA ALA A 220 4.97 -5.04 54.39
C ALA A 220 4.81 -6.53 54.74
N LEU A 221 5.08 -6.95 55.99
CA LEU A 221 4.81 -8.30 56.46
C LEU A 221 3.29 -8.58 56.62
N LYS A 222 2.50 -7.54 56.88
CA LYS A 222 1.04 -7.63 57.03
C LYS A 222 0.28 -7.56 55.70
N SER A 223 0.86 -6.87 54.71
CA SER A 223 0.19 -6.54 53.44
C SER A 223 0.71 -7.29 52.21
N ALA A 224 1.95 -7.80 52.25
CA ALA A 224 2.59 -8.44 51.11
C ALA A 224 3.14 -9.82 51.45
N GLY A 225 3.09 -10.74 50.48
CA GLY A 225 3.66 -12.08 50.60
C GLY A 225 5.19 -12.07 50.77
N GLY A 226 5.77 -13.27 50.94
CA GLY A 226 7.21 -13.48 51.10
C GLY A 226 7.58 -14.22 52.38
N PHE A 227 8.87 -14.46 52.58
CA PHE A 227 9.38 -15.02 53.82
C PHE A 227 9.43 -13.93 54.88
N GLY A 228 8.75 -14.17 55.99
CA GLY A 228 8.71 -13.27 57.12
C GLY A 228 8.99 -14.02 58.42
N ALA A 229 9.87 -13.48 59.25
CA ALA A 229 10.10 -13.98 60.60
C ALA A 229 9.95 -12.83 61.58
N ALA A 230 9.09 -13.01 62.59
CA ALA A 230 8.91 -12.05 63.66
C ALA A 230 9.23 -12.74 64.99
N VAL A 231 10.13 -12.15 65.76
CA VAL A 231 10.42 -12.54 67.14
C VAL A 231 9.95 -11.41 68.03
N ALA A 232 8.86 -11.63 68.76
CA ALA A 232 8.27 -10.66 69.66
C ALA A 232 8.68 -10.98 71.11
N GLY A 233 9.53 -10.14 71.69
CA GLY A 233 9.87 -10.17 73.11
C GLY A 233 8.97 -9.24 73.93
N SER A 234 9.10 -9.29 75.26
CA SER A 234 8.33 -8.41 76.16
C SER A 234 8.62 -6.92 75.95
N LYS A 235 9.82 -6.60 75.43
CA LYS A 235 10.22 -5.23 75.10
C LYS A 235 10.95 -5.09 73.78
N VAL A 236 11.57 -6.13 73.22
CA VAL A 236 12.32 -6.07 71.96
C VAL A 236 11.63 -6.95 70.93
N ASN A 237 11.30 -6.36 69.79
CA ASN A 237 10.75 -7.03 68.63
C ASN A 237 11.76 -6.99 67.50
N PHE A 238 11.90 -8.11 66.82
CA PHE A 238 12.73 -8.30 65.65
C PHE A 238 11.84 -8.76 64.50
N LEU A 239 11.98 -8.14 63.35
CA LEU A 239 11.26 -8.49 62.14
C LEU A 239 12.26 -8.66 61.00
N LEU A 240 12.17 -9.77 60.30
CA LEU A 240 12.93 -10.07 59.09
C LEU A 240 11.93 -10.30 57.96
N ARG A 241 12.18 -9.68 56.81
CA ARG A 241 11.44 -9.93 55.58
C ARG A 241 12.40 -10.16 54.43
N ALA A 242 12.13 -11.19 53.65
CA ALA A 242 12.82 -11.51 52.41
C ALA A 242 11.79 -11.92 51.35
N LEU A 243 11.86 -11.29 50.17
CA LEU A 243 11.00 -11.59 49.04
C LEU A 243 11.80 -11.41 47.75
N GLN A 244 11.69 -12.37 46.84
CA GLN A 244 12.09 -12.21 45.45
C GLN A 244 10.89 -12.58 44.58
N GLU A 245 10.50 -11.66 43.72
CA GLU A 245 9.41 -11.80 42.76
C GLU A 245 9.97 -11.57 41.37
N ASP A 246 9.79 -12.55 40.49
CA ASP A 246 10.23 -12.48 39.09
C ASP A 246 9.02 -12.74 38.20
N GLY A 247 8.65 -11.74 37.41
CA GLY A 247 7.59 -11.81 36.41
C GLY A 247 8.15 -11.79 34.98
N ARG A 248 7.39 -12.40 34.08
CA ARG A 248 7.74 -12.51 32.66
C ARG A 248 6.48 -12.54 31.82
N LEU A 249 6.36 -11.55 30.95
CA LEU A 249 5.30 -11.44 29.96
C LEU A 249 5.90 -11.50 28.56
N GLU A 250 5.34 -12.33 27.69
CA GLU A 250 5.69 -12.38 26.27
C GLU A 250 4.44 -12.12 25.44
N VAL A 251 4.52 -11.19 24.49
CA VAL A 251 3.44 -10.85 23.56
C VAL A 251 3.96 -11.06 22.14
N LEU A 252 3.18 -11.77 21.32
CA LEU A 252 3.47 -12.02 19.91
C LEU A 252 2.23 -11.74 19.07
N SER A 253 2.35 -10.80 18.14
CA SER A 253 1.29 -10.42 17.20
C SER A 253 1.82 -10.53 15.77
N CYS A 254 1.12 -11.29 14.93
CA CYS A 254 1.52 -11.54 13.53
C CYS A 254 0.40 -11.18 12.53
N PRO A 255 0.05 -9.89 12.33
CA PRO A 255 -0.91 -9.51 11.30
C PRO A 255 -0.36 -9.80 9.89
N GLN A 256 -1.24 -10.25 9.01
CA GLN A 256 -0.94 -10.51 7.60
C GLN A 256 -2.03 -9.93 6.71
N ILE A 257 -1.63 -9.35 5.57
CA ILE A 257 -2.55 -8.79 4.59
C ILE A 257 -1.99 -8.98 3.17
N LEU A 258 -2.86 -9.36 2.24
CA LEU A 258 -2.55 -9.45 0.82
C LEU A 258 -3.10 -8.21 0.12
N THR A 259 -2.29 -7.54 -0.69
CA THR A 259 -2.75 -6.38 -1.47
C THR A 259 -2.05 -6.31 -2.83
N GLY A 260 -2.63 -5.54 -3.76
CA GLY A 260 -2.05 -5.27 -5.07
C GLY A 260 -0.97 -4.19 -5.02
N ASP A 261 -0.18 -4.10 -6.08
CA ASP A 261 0.79 -3.02 -6.27
C ASP A 261 0.11 -1.63 -6.26
N ASN A 262 0.66 -0.68 -5.50
CA ASN A 262 0.16 0.68 -5.29
C ASN A 262 -1.27 0.76 -4.70
N VAL A 263 -1.76 -0.29 -4.04
CA VAL A 263 -3.07 -0.30 -3.38
C VAL A 263 -2.90 -0.31 -1.87
N GLU A 264 -3.42 0.72 -1.20
CA GLU A 264 -3.46 0.79 0.26
C GLU A 264 -4.35 -0.31 0.82
N ALA A 265 -3.83 -1.02 1.81
CA ALA A 265 -4.49 -2.11 2.49
C ALA A 265 -4.53 -1.83 3.99
N ASN A 266 -5.69 -2.04 4.60
CA ASN A 266 -5.87 -1.88 6.04
C ASN A 266 -6.49 -3.15 6.63
N ILE A 267 -5.90 -3.63 7.72
CA ILE A 267 -6.48 -4.65 8.59
C ILE A 267 -6.57 -4.09 10.01
N ASN A 268 -7.75 -4.23 10.62
CA ASN A 268 -8.00 -3.85 12.01
C ASN A 268 -8.63 -5.04 12.74
N ILE A 269 -7.86 -5.64 13.64
CA ILE A 269 -8.27 -6.79 14.46
C ILE A 269 -8.26 -6.32 15.91
N GLY A 270 -9.43 -6.16 16.52
CA GLY A 270 -9.49 -5.54 17.82
C GLY A 270 -10.88 -5.44 18.43
N GLU A 271 -10.94 -4.66 19.51
CA GLU A 271 -12.15 -4.34 20.26
C GLU A 271 -12.42 -2.84 20.19
N ARG A 272 -13.68 -2.46 20.18
CA ARG A 272 -14.10 -1.06 20.26
C ARG A 272 -14.62 -0.77 21.66
N ILE A 273 -13.86 0.01 22.43
CA ILE A 273 -14.17 0.29 23.83
C ILE A 273 -14.71 1.71 24.02
N PRO A 274 -15.76 1.91 24.85
CA PRO A 274 -16.22 3.25 25.21
C PRO A 274 -15.37 3.84 26.33
N ILE A 275 -14.90 5.08 26.15
CA ILE A 275 -14.16 5.88 27.12
C ILE A 275 -15.02 7.09 27.49
N ILE A 276 -15.17 7.38 28.78
CA ILE A 276 -15.90 8.57 29.24
C ILE A 276 -15.07 9.82 28.92
N THR A 277 -15.61 10.74 28.14
CA THR A 277 -14.93 12.00 27.75
C THR A 277 -15.38 13.21 28.57
N ASP A 278 -16.62 13.20 29.05
CA ASP A 278 -17.19 14.27 29.85
C ASP A 278 -18.25 13.70 30.80
N THR A 279 -18.36 14.27 32.00
CA THR A 279 -19.41 13.97 32.96
C THR A 279 -20.01 15.28 33.44
N GLN A 280 -21.23 15.59 33.00
CA GLN A 280 -21.98 16.76 33.45
C GLN A 280 -23.02 16.35 34.48
N TYR A 281 -23.32 17.24 35.43
CA TYR A 281 -24.40 17.01 36.38
C TYR A 281 -25.65 17.76 35.92
N ASN A 282 -26.78 17.07 35.85
CA ASN A 282 -28.05 17.73 35.58
C ASN A 282 -28.47 18.60 36.79
N SER A 283 -29.51 19.43 36.62
CA SER A 283 -30.03 20.31 37.69
C SER A 283 -30.56 19.57 38.93
N VAL A 284 -30.68 18.23 38.88
CA VAL A 284 -31.12 17.34 39.96
C VAL A 284 -29.92 16.65 40.65
N GLY A 285 -28.69 16.86 40.16
CA GLY A 285 -27.46 16.30 40.70
C GLY A 285 -27.08 14.90 40.19
N ASN A 286 -27.74 14.38 39.14
CA ASN A 286 -27.35 13.10 38.53
C ASN A 286 -26.22 13.31 37.50
N PRO A 287 -25.17 12.46 37.51
CA PRO A 287 -24.13 12.49 36.50
C PRO A 287 -24.66 11.97 35.15
N ILE A 288 -24.40 12.71 34.09
CA ILE A 288 -24.61 12.37 32.68
C ILE A 288 -23.22 12.25 32.07
N SER A 289 -22.81 11.02 31.77
CA SER A 289 -21.52 10.75 31.12
C SER A 289 -21.68 10.65 29.60
N THR A 290 -20.81 11.33 28.88
CA THR A 290 -20.64 11.20 27.43
C THR A 290 -19.51 10.22 27.17
N TYR A 291 -19.68 9.32 26.20
CA TYR A 291 -18.71 8.31 25.83
C TYR A 291 -18.18 8.57 24.42
N ALA A 292 -16.87 8.41 24.23
CA ALA A 292 -16.24 8.28 22.92
C ALA A 292 -15.74 6.84 22.74
N TYR A 293 -15.92 6.29 21.54
CA TYR A 293 -15.43 4.96 21.24
C TYR A 293 -14.02 5.02 20.68
N GLN A 294 -13.14 4.19 21.19
CA GLN A 294 -11.78 4.01 20.69
C GLN A 294 -11.57 2.55 20.28
N ASP A 295 -11.02 2.36 19.09
CA ASP A 295 -10.67 1.05 18.57
C ASP A 295 -9.26 0.70 19.08
N ILE A 296 -9.12 -0.45 19.72
CA ILE A 296 -7.85 -0.98 20.22
C ILE A 296 -7.61 -2.37 19.64
N GLY A 297 -6.37 -2.74 19.37
CA GLY A 297 -6.02 -4.06 18.86
C GLY A 297 -4.80 -4.01 17.96
N VAL A 298 -4.74 -4.92 16.99
CA VAL A 298 -3.69 -4.98 15.98
C VAL A 298 -4.21 -4.33 14.71
N ILE A 299 -3.62 -3.19 14.35
CA ILE A 299 -3.94 -2.42 13.16
C ILE A 299 -2.71 -2.40 12.26
N LEU A 300 -2.88 -2.71 10.99
CA LEU A 300 -1.82 -2.59 10.00
C LEU A 300 -2.37 -1.88 8.77
N THR A 301 -1.83 -0.70 8.50
CA THR A 301 -2.02 0.01 7.23
C THR A 301 -0.72 -0.09 6.44
N VAL A 302 -0.82 -0.50 5.18
CA VAL A 302 0.33 -0.61 4.30
C VAL A 302 -0.01 -0.31 2.85
N THR A 303 0.89 0.42 2.19
CA THR A 303 0.83 0.67 0.74
C THR A 303 2.13 0.17 0.12
N PRO A 304 2.11 -0.95 -0.60
CA PRO A 304 3.30 -1.48 -1.26
C PRO A 304 3.47 -0.93 -2.67
N ARG A 305 4.72 -0.97 -3.12
CA ARG A 305 5.16 -0.67 -4.46
C ARG A 305 6.19 -1.69 -4.92
N ILE A 306 5.85 -2.47 -5.93
CA ILE A 306 6.67 -3.57 -6.44
C ILE A 306 7.54 -3.03 -7.57
N SER A 307 8.85 -3.21 -7.44
CA SER A 307 9.82 -2.87 -8.47
C SER A 307 10.05 -4.05 -9.43
N PRO A 308 10.47 -3.82 -10.69
CA PRO A 308 10.66 -4.90 -11.66
C PRO A 308 11.71 -5.95 -11.28
N ASP A 309 12.63 -5.60 -10.37
CA ASP A 309 13.66 -6.48 -9.80
C ASP A 309 13.13 -7.40 -8.69
N GLY A 310 11.88 -7.24 -8.26
CA GLY A 310 11.27 -8.00 -7.17
C GLY A 310 11.41 -7.34 -5.79
N THR A 311 12.04 -6.18 -5.71
CA THR A 311 12.11 -5.38 -4.48
C THR A 311 10.74 -4.75 -4.20
N VAL A 312 10.26 -4.87 -2.97
CA VAL A 312 9.01 -4.24 -2.53
C VAL A 312 9.33 -3.06 -1.62
N LYS A 313 8.96 -1.86 -2.06
CA LYS A 313 8.96 -0.66 -1.22
C LYS A 313 7.59 -0.54 -0.56
N MET A 314 7.54 -0.33 0.74
CA MET A 314 6.28 -0.27 1.48
C MET A 314 6.28 0.92 2.43
N ASP A 315 5.19 1.68 2.39
CA ASP A 315 4.86 2.64 3.43
C ASP A 315 4.00 1.91 4.47
N VAL A 316 4.52 1.76 5.69
CA VAL A 316 3.93 0.87 6.71
C VAL A 316 3.64 1.65 7.99
N ASN A 317 2.46 1.39 8.54
CA ASN A 317 2.02 1.88 9.84
C ASN A 317 1.37 0.73 10.63
N PRO A 318 2.17 -0.23 11.15
CA PRO A 318 1.69 -1.16 12.16
C PRO A 318 1.46 -0.46 13.50
N GLU A 319 0.35 -0.81 14.13
CA GLU A 319 -0.03 -0.43 15.47
C GLU A 319 -0.49 -1.66 16.26
N VAL A 320 -0.04 -1.77 17.51
CA VAL A 320 -0.59 -2.69 18.50
C VAL A 320 -1.00 -1.90 19.72
N SER A 321 -2.29 -1.94 20.04
CA SER A 321 -2.89 -1.33 21.21
C SER A 321 -3.55 -2.38 22.10
N GLN A 322 -3.34 -2.24 23.41
CA GLN A 322 -3.83 -3.18 24.43
C GLN A 322 -4.25 -2.44 25.70
N LEU A 323 -5.31 -2.92 26.34
CA LEU A 323 -5.72 -2.48 27.67
C LEU A 323 -4.69 -2.90 28.70
N THR A 324 -4.24 -1.94 29.51
CA THR A 324 -3.38 -2.19 30.67
C THR A 324 -4.26 -2.44 31.90
N SER A 325 -3.82 -3.29 32.82
CA SER A 325 -4.49 -3.49 34.13
C SER A 325 -4.43 -2.27 35.06
N ASN A 326 -3.71 -1.23 34.67
CA ASN A 326 -3.64 0.04 35.40
C ASN A 326 -4.79 0.94 34.97
N GLU A 327 -5.52 1.45 35.95
CA GLU A 327 -6.61 2.39 35.75
C GLU A 327 -6.34 3.69 36.50
N ILE A 328 -6.70 4.82 35.90
CA ILE A 328 -6.66 6.12 36.55
C ILE A 328 -8.04 6.37 37.17
N LYS A 329 -8.08 6.51 38.50
CA LYS A 329 -9.32 6.87 39.22
C LYS A 329 -9.54 8.38 39.13
N ILE A 330 -10.64 8.80 38.50
CA ILE A 330 -11.06 10.21 38.39
C ILE A 330 -11.94 10.59 39.60
N SER A 331 -12.71 9.65 40.11
CA SER A 331 -13.50 9.77 41.33
C SER A 331 -13.57 8.41 42.07
N SER A 332 -14.32 8.34 43.18
CA SER A 332 -14.52 7.10 43.96
C SER A 332 -15.06 5.93 43.13
N ASP A 333 -15.81 6.22 42.07
CA ASP A 333 -16.61 5.22 41.32
C ASP A 333 -16.33 5.22 39.81
N VAL A 334 -15.47 6.12 39.31
CA VAL A 334 -15.12 6.22 37.88
C VAL A 334 -13.63 6.02 37.68
N SER A 335 -13.29 4.93 37.00
CA SER A 335 -11.93 4.62 36.57
C SER A 335 -11.85 4.57 35.04
N ILE A 336 -10.73 5.04 34.49
CA ILE A 336 -10.43 4.95 33.05
C ILE A 336 -9.21 4.04 32.87
N PRO A 337 -9.29 3.04 31.98
CA PRO A 337 -8.15 2.17 31.72
C PRO A 337 -7.05 2.90 30.94
N ILE A 338 -5.80 2.54 31.19
CA ILE A 338 -4.67 3.02 30.39
C ILE A 338 -4.52 2.11 29.17
N ILE A 339 -4.56 2.71 27.98
CA ILE A 339 -4.28 2.00 26.72
C ILE A 339 -2.80 2.15 26.41
N SER A 340 -2.11 1.02 26.30
CA SER A 340 -0.74 0.98 25.79
C SER A 340 -0.80 0.87 24.27
N GLN A 341 -0.03 1.68 23.55
CA GLN A 341 0.00 1.70 22.08
C GLN A 341 1.47 1.67 21.60
N ARG A 342 1.74 0.79 20.64
CA ARG A 342 3.04 0.64 19.98
C ARG A 342 2.82 0.86 18.49
N THR A 343 3.45 1.87 17.92
CA THR A 343 3.30 2.24 16.51
C THR A 343 4.66 2.48 15.88
N ALA A 344 4.80 2.16 14.60
CA ALA A 344 5.97 2.50 13.80
C ALA A 344 5.52 3.03 12.42
N ASN A 345 5.85 4.27 12.11
CA ASN A 345 5.59 4.88 10.80
C ASN A 345 6.89 4.94 10.01
N THR A 346 7.01 4.14 8.95
CA THR A 346 8.24 4.12 8.15
C THR A 346 7.99 3.71 6.71
N SER A 347 8.96 4.02 5.84
CA SER A 347 9.01 3.57 4.45
C SER A 347 10.25 2.69 4.29
N VAL A 348 10.04 1.42 3.96
CA VAL A 348 11.13 0.43 3.86
C VAL A 348 11.12 -0.26 2.51
N SER A 349 12.30 -0.66 2.05
CA SER A 349 12.48 -1.38 0.78
C SER A 349 13.15 -2.71 1.07
N VAL A 350 12.52 -3.81 0.70
CA VAL A 350 12.93 -5.17 1.08
C VAL A 350 12.77 -6.09 -0.12
N GLN A 351 13.65 -7.06 -0.29
CA GLN A 351 13.48 -8.08 -1.32
C GLN A 351 12.30 -9.00 -0.97
N SER A 352 11.64 -9.54 -2.00
CA SER A 352 10.56 -10.51 -1.81
C SER A 352 11.07 -11.76 -1.07
N GLY A 353 10.45 -12.08 0.06
CA GLY A 353 10.77 -13.23 0.91
C GLY A 353 11.79 -12.93 2.02
N GLU A 354 12.45 -11.77 1.99
CA GLU A 354 13.38 -11.36 3.04
C GLU A 354 12.65 -10.57 4.13
N SER A 355 13.16 -10.66 5.36
CA SER A 355 12.64 -9.89 6.48
C SER A 355 13.52 -8.70 6.80
N VAL A 356 12.91 -7.61 7.27
CA VAL A 356 13.61 -6.43 7.75
C VAL A 356 13.13 -6.07 9.15
N LEU A 357 14.06 -5.71 10.03
CA LEU A 357 13.73 -5.11 11.32
C LEU A 357 13.41 -3.63 11.08
N ILE A 358 12.14 -3.24 11.23
CA ILE A 358 11.69 -1.86 11.00
C ILE A 358 11.71 -1.00 12.26
N GLY A 359 11.76 -1.64 13.43
CA GLY A 359 11.83 -0.93 14.71
C GLY A 359 12.06 -1.86 15.88
N GLY A 360 12.54 -1.30 16.98
CA GLY A 360 12.67 -1.99 18.25
C GLY A 360 12.95 -1.03 19.40
N LEU A 361 12.69 -1.50 20.61
CA LEU A 361 12.96 -0.76 21.84
C LEU A 361 13.54 -1.73 22.86
N ILE A 362 14.67 -1.36 23.47
CA ILE A 362 15.16 -1.98 24.70
C ILE A 362 15.12 -0.90 25.77
N SER A 363 14.31 -1.13 26.79
CA SER A 363 14.20 -0.26 27.94
C SER A 363 14.56 -1.04 29.20
N THR A 364 15.34 -0.43 30.08
CA THR A 364 15.66 -1.01 31.40
C THR A 364 15.57 0.08 32.43
N LYS A 365 14.81 -0.17 33.49
CA LYS A 365 14.61 0.76 34.61
C LYS A 365 14.93 0.03 35.90
N ASP A 366 16.04 0.42 36.53
CA ASP A 366 16.46 -0.10 37.82
C ASP A 366 16.20 0.93 38.93
N ASP A 367 15.43 0.56 39.95
CA ASP A 367 15.21 1.33 41.18
C ASP A 367 15.78 0.57 42.38
N SER A 368 16.82 1.12 43.00
CA SER A 368 17.50 0.55 44.17
C SER A 368 17.36 1.47 45.37
N ARG A 369 16.51 1.08 46.32
CA ARG A 369 16.23 1.84 47.54
C ARG A 369 16.82 1.12 48.73
N THR A 370 17.71 1.81 49.45
CA THR A 370 18.27 1.29 50.71
C THR A 370 17.99 2.24 51.85
N LYS A 371 17.18 1.81 52.82
CA LYS A 371 17.02 2.47 54.12
C LYS A 371 17.98 1.82 55.10
N LYS A 372 18.73 2.59 55.89
CA LYS A 372 19.70 2.04 56.84
C LYS A 372 19.90 2.96 58.03
N VAL A 373 20.30 2.38 59.16
CA VAL A 373 20.78 3.17 60.31
C VAL A 373 22.14 3.79 59.96
N PRO A 374 22.33 5.12 60.13
CA PRO A 374 23.63 5.74 59.97
C PRO A 374 24.71 5.05 60.82
N TRP A 375 25.95 5.00 60.33
CA TRP A 375 27.10 4.30 60.94
C TRP A 375 26.99 2.76 60.95
N ILE A 376 26.01 2.19 61.68
CA ILE A 376 25.89 0.74 61.93
C ILE A 376 25.50 -0.02 60.66
N GLY A 377 24.64 0.56 59.80
CA GLY A 377 24.21 -0.07 58.55
C GLY A 377 25.30 -0.17 57.47
N ASN A 378 26.46 0.48 57.67
CA ASN A 378 27.61 0.42 56.76
C ASN A 378 28.67 -0.63 57.18
N ILE A 379 28.55 -1.22 58.38
CA ILE A 379 29.50 -2.23 58.85
C ILE A 379 29.37 -3.50 57.98
N PRO A 380 30.46 -4.05 57.44
CA PRO A 380 30.40 -5.31 56.69
C PRO A 380 29.83 -6.43 57.56
N VAL A 381 29.08 -7.36 56.96
CA VAL A 381 28.38 -8.47 57.62
C VAL A 381 27.24 -8.02 58.56
N ILE A 382 27.55 -7.30 59.64
CA ILE A 382 26.59 -6.92 60.69
C ILE A 382 25.60 -5.84 60.21
N GLY A 383 26.03 -4.93 59.33
CA GLY A 383 25.18 -3.85 58.83
C GLY A 383 23.97 -4.34 58.04
N ALA A 384 23.96 -5.60 57.57
CA ALA A 384 22.80 -6.22 56.94
C ALA A 384 21.60 -6.35 57.89
N LEU A 385 21.83 -6.47 59.20
CA LEU A 385 20.76 -6.51 60.21
C LEU A 385 20.18 -5.14 60.55
N PHE A 386 20.76 -4.05 60.03
CA PHE A 386 20.36 -2.67 60.35
C PHE A 386 19.99 -1.87 59.08
N ARG A 387 19.58 -2.57 58.02
CA ARG A 387 19.16 -1.99 56.75
C ARG A 387 18.00 -2.76 56.13
N SER A 388 17.26 -2.06 55.27
CA SER A 388 16.26 -2.61 54.37
C SER A 388 16.61 -2.18 52.95
N LYS A 389 16.73 -3.15 52.05
CA LYS A 389 17.05 -2.95 50.64
C LYS A 389 15.89 -3.48 49.79
N LYS A 390 15.38 -2.62 48.91
CA LYS A 390 14.46 -2.97 47.83
C LYS A 390 15.15 -2.68 46.50
N PHE A 391 15.18 -3.67 45.62
CA PHE A 391 15.68 -3.56 44.27
C PHE A 391 14.56 -3.97 43.33
N GLU A 392 14.24 -3.12 42.36
CA GLU A 392 13.20 -3.33 41.37
C GLU A 392 13.82 -3.07 39.99
N SER A 393 13.68 -4.02 39.06
CA SER A 393 14.15 -3.89 37.68
C SER A 393 13.03 -4.23 36.72
N ASP A 394 12.69 -3.28 35.84
CA ASP A 394 11.72 -3.45 34.75
C ASP A 394 12.48 -3.37 33.41
N ARG A 395 12.55 -4.49 32.69
CA ARG A 395 13.18 -4.60 31.37
C ARG A 395 12.13 -4.92 30.32
N LYS A 396 12.07 -4.10 29.27
CA LYS A 396 11.15 -4.26 28.13
C LYS A 396 11.95 -4.33 26.83
N GLU A 397 11.64 -5.34 26.03
CA GLU A 397 12.24 -5.57 24.72
C GLU A 397 11.13 -5.70 23.70
N LEU A 398 11.11 -4.83 22.69
CA LEU A 398 10.17 -4.83 21.58
C LEU A 398 10.94 -4.96 20.27
N LEU A 399 10.46 -5.81 19.38
CA LEU A 399 10.95 -5.98 18.01
C LEU A 399 9.77 -5.93 17.05
N ILE A 400 9.92 -5.18 15.96
CA ILE A 400 8.95 -5.08 14.88
C ILE A 400 9.65 -5.49 13.59
N VAL A 401 9.27 -6.65 13.06
CA VAL A 401 9.84 -7.25 11.86
C VAL A 401 8.79 -7.25 10.77
N LEU A 402 9.20 -7.00 9.53
CA LEU A 402 8.32 -7.00 8.37
C LEU A 402 8.90 -7.89 7.27
N THR A 403 8.03 -8.67 6.62
CA THR A 403 8.38 -9.60 5.55
C THR A 403 7.38 -9.47 4.40
N PRO A 404 7.76 -8.92 3.23
CA PRO A 404 6.92 -8.96 2.04
C PRO A 404 7.17 -10.24 1.24
N GLN A 405 6.14 -10.76 0.59
CA GLN A 405 6.25 -11.86 -0.36
C GLN A 405 5.42 -11.56 -1.60
N VAL A 406 6.07 -11.43 -2.75
CA VAL A 406 5.38 -11.16 -4.03
C VAL A 406 4.72 -12.44 -4.52
N VAL A 407 3.42 -12.34 -4.82
CA VAL A 407 2.57 -13.43 -5.27
C VAL A 407 2.07 -13.10 -6.68
N MET A 408 2.38 -13.97 -7.64
CA MET A 408 1.91 -13.83 -9.03
C MET A 408 0.66 -14.70 -9.25
N PRO A 409 -0.43 -14.16 -9.81
CA PRO A 409 -1.69 -14.89 -9.97
C PRO A 409 -1.59 -16.12 -10.90
N SER A 410 -0.64 -16.15 -11.83
CA SER A 410 -0.42 -17.30 -12.73
C SER A 410 0.15 -18.55 -12.05
N LYS A 411 0.73 -18.40 -10.84
CA LYS A 411 1.34 -19.51 -10.08
C LYS A 411 0.46 -20.02 -8.93
N LEU A 412 -0.72 -19.43 -8.72
CA LEU A 412 -1.57 -19.71 -7.54
C LEU A 412 -2.36 -21.03 -7.61
N SER A 413 -2.30 -21.80 -8.71
CA SER A 413 -3.16 -22.97 -8.88
C SER A 413 -2.62 -24.28 -8.31
N THR A 414 -1.35 -24.35 -7.89
CA THR A 414 -0.72 -25.64 -7.48
C THR A 414 0.02 -25.59 -6.13
N THR A 415 0.30 -24.42 -5.58
CA THR A 415 1.04 -24.30 -4.32
C THR A 415 0.05 -24.22 -3.17
N ASN A 416 -0.06 -25.33 -2.42
CA ASN A 416 -0.85 -25.42 -1.20
C ASN A 416 -0.50 -24.24 -0.27
N THR A 417 -1.49 -23.66 0.40
CA THR A 417 -1.38 -22.61 1.43
C THR A 417 -0.37 -22.90 2.56
N VAL A 418 0.15 -24.14 2.61
CA VAL A 418 1.21 -24.60 3.52
C VAL A 418 2.61 -24.11 3.10
N ASP A 419 2.91 -23.96 1.80
CA ASP A 419 4.26 -23.63 1.30
C ASP A 419 4.67 -22.17 1.56
N ILE A 420 3.70 -21.27 1.72
CA ILE A 420 3.97 -19.84 2.02
C ILE A 420 4.63 -19.70 3.40
N MET A 421 4.26 -20.56 4.36
CA MET A 421 4.89 -20.62 5.69
C MET A 421 6.30 -21.20 5.66
N ASP A 422 6.65 -22.04 4.67
CA ASP A 422 7.99 -22.62 4.56
C ASP A 422 8.94 -21.70 3.77
N MET A 423 8.45 -20.97 2.77
CA MET A 423 9.24 -19.98 2.02
C MET A 423 9.71 -18.81 2.90
N THR A 424 8.87 -18.35 3.82
CA THR A 424 9.21 -17.29 4.79
C THR A 424 10.26 -17.73 5.81
N LYS A 425 10.34 -19.04 6.12
CA LYS A 425 11.37 -19.60 7.01
C LYS A 425 12.76 -19.61 6.37
N GLU A 426 12.84 -19.98 5.09
CA GLU A 426 14.13 -20.08 4.39
C GLU A 426 14.71 -18.69 4.08
N GLY A 427 13.89 -17.73 3.66
CA GLY A 427 14.33 -16.35 3.40
C GLY A 427 14.82 -15.60 4.64
N PHE A 428 14.30 -15.92 5.84
CA PHE A 428 14.76 -15.31 7.08
C PHE A 428 16.16 -15.79 7.49
N LYS A 429 16.45 -17.09 7.33
CA LYS A 429 17.73 -17.72 7.69
C LYS A 429 18.92 -17.20 6.88
N ASP A 430 18.69 -16.82 5.63
CA ASP A 430 19.73 -16.29 4.75
C ASP A 430 19.96 -14.77 4.93
N SER A 431 19.17 -14.11 5.80
CA SER A 431 19.27 -12.67 6.02
C SER A 431 20.39 -12.28 6.99
N ILE A 432 21.04 -11.13 6.72
CA ILE A 432 22.17 -10.56 7.48
C ILE A 432 21.79 -10.28 8.96
N LEU A 433 20.48 -10.20 9.24
CA LEU A 433 19.90 -9.91 10.55
C LEU A 433 20.23 -10.98 11.60
N GLU A 434 20.36 -12.26 11.23
CA GLU A 434 20.69 -13.32 12.20
C GLU A 434 22.07 -13.07 12.84
N SER A 435 23.02 -12.51 12.09
CA SER A 435 24.37 -12.26 12.57
C SER A 435 24.50 -11.06 13.52
N ASP A 436 23.68 -10.01 13.33
CA ASP A 436 23.69 -8.79 14.14
C ASP A 436 22.79 -8.85 15.39
N LEU A 437 21.70 -9.64 15.35
CA LEU A 437 20.81 -9.89 16.50
C LEU A 437 21.34 -10.95 17.47
N ASN A 438 22.42 -11.66 17.12
CA ASN A 438 23.02 -12.74 17.91
C ASN A 438 23.78 -12.29 19.18
N ARG A 439 23.60 -11.03 19.62
CA ARG A 439 24.30 -10.46 20.78
C ARG A 439 23.48 -10.50 22.08
N ASP A 440 22.15 -10.64 22.02
CA ASP A 440 21.29 -10.71 23.22
C ASP A 440 20.53 -12.05 23.30
N PRO A 441 20.74 -12.88 24.34
CA PRO A 441 20.12 -14.19 24.48
C PRO A 441 18.58 -14.13 24.63
N LEU A 442 18.01 -13.00 25.07
CA LEU A 442 16.55 -12.84 25.18
C LEU A 442 15.91 -12.53 23.83
N GLN A 443 16.53 -11.65 23.05
CA GLN A 443 16.11 -11.38 21.67
C GLN A 443 16.19 -12.64 20.80
N GLN A 444 17.22 -13.47 20.97
CA GLN A 444 17.30 -14.78 20.31
C GLN A 444 16.12 -15.68 20.65
N LYS A 445 15.68 -15.70 21.92
CA LYS A 445 14.58 -16.55 22.36
C LYS A 445 13.23 -16.07 21.82
N VAL A 446 13.05 -14.76 21.72
CA VAL A 446 11.89 -14.14 21.05
C VAL A 446 11.91 -14.45 19.57
N LEU A 447 13.05 -14.22 18.92
CA LEU A 447 13.24 -14.49 17.51
C LEU A 447 12.97 -15.96 17.18
N LYS A 448 13.52 -16.89 17.96
CA LYS A 448 13.29 -18.33 17.78
C LYS A 448 11.81 -18.74 17.94
N LYS A 449 11.01 -18.01 18.71
CA LYS A 449 9.56 -18.23 18.88
C LYS A 449 8.72 -17.57 17.78
N VAL A 450 9.18 -16.44 17.26
CA VAL A 450 8.61 -15.76 16.09
C VAL A 450 8.80 -16.61 14.83
N LEU A 451 9.92 -17.32 14.76
CA LEU A 451 10.26 -18.22 13.66
C LEU A 451 9.54 -19.57 13.85
N PRO A 452 8.80 -20.08 12.84
CA PRO A 452 8.02 -21.30 13.02
C PRO A 452 8.91 -22.56 13.17
N GLU A 453 8.60 -23.39 14.17
CA GLU A 453 9.37 -24.60 14.53
C GLU A 453 9.46 -25.63 13.40
N GLN A 454 10.60 -26.31 13.32
CA GLN A 454 10.86 -27.41 12.39
C GLN A 454 9.97 -28.61 12.74
N ASN A 455 9.13 -29.07 11.81
CA ASN A 455 8.75 -30.48 11.78
C ASN A 455 9.92 -31.23 11.14
N GLU A 456 10.75 -31.90 11.95
CA GLU A 456 11.58 -32.99 11.44
C GLU A 456 10.64 -34.07 10.90
N ASN A 457 10.59 -34.18 9.58
CA ASN A 457 9.75 -35.16 8.90
C ASN A 457 10.31 -36.57 9.19
N PRO A 458 9.51 -37.58 9.59
CA PRO A 458 10.02 -38.89 10.02
C PRO A 458 10.51 -39.81 8.89
N ASN A 459 10.61 -39.32 7.66
CA ASN A 459 10.90 -40.15 6.48
C ASN A 459 12.14 -39.63 5.73
N SER A 460 13.32 -40.06 6.16
CA SER A 460 14.48 -40.20 5.28
C SER A 460 15.14 -41.56 5.53
N VAL A 461 14.79 -42.52 4.67
CA VAL A 461 15.45 -43.82 4.52
C VAL A 461 16.50 -43.67 3.40
N GLY A 462 17.76 -44.02 3.71
CA GLY A 462 18.88 -44.20 2.78
C GLY A 462 19.51 -42.87 2.28
N GLU A 463 20.82 -42.68 2.22
CA GLU A 463 21.92 -43.61 1.92
C GLU A 463 23.16 -43.34 2.77
N ASP A 464 23.83 -44.45 3.08
CA ASP A 464 25.12 -44.56 3.74
C ASP A 464 26.24 -44.29 2.72
N THR A 465 26.97 -43.19 2.89
CA THR A 465 28.37 -43.11 2.44
C THR A 465 29.18 -42.38 3.49
N GLY A 466 30.01 -43.15 4.20
CA GLY A 466 30.88 -42.67 5.24
C GLY A 466 31.99 -41.77 4.73
N GLU A 467 32.14 -40.60 5.35
CA GLU A 467 33.43 -39.96 5.53
C GLU A 467 33.52 -39.38 6.95
N LYS A 468 34.34 -40.04 7.78
CA LYS A 468 34.67 -39.61 9.14
C LYS A 468 35.52 -38.33 9.06
N LYS A 469 34.94 -37.18 9.38
CA LYS A 469 35.69 -36.05 9.97
C LYS A 469 35.21 -35.78 11.38
N LYS A 470 36.05 -36.19 12.33
CA LYS A 470 36.01 -35.76 13.73
C LYS A 470 36.04 -34.23 13.79
N SER A 471 35.05 -33.62 14.42
CA SER A 471 35.22 -32.32 15.07
C SER A 471 34.59 -32.37 16.46
N GLN A 472 35.37 -31.89 17.42
CA GLN A 472 35.18 -32.02 18.85
C GLN A 472 33.96 -31.24 19.31
N LYS A 473 33.03 -31.94 19.98
CA LYS A 473 31.91 -31.32 20.70
C LYS A 473 32.42 -30.91 22.09
N THR A 474 32.81 -29.65 22.24
CA THR A 474 33.04 -29.03 23.55
C THR A 474 31.68 -28.86 24.22
N ILE A 475 31.43 -29.69 25.23
CA ILE A 475 30.25 -29.59 26.10
C ILE A 475 30.56 -28.50 27.13
N HIS A 476 30.02 -27.29 26.95
CA HIS A 476 29.87 -26.34 28.06
C HIS A 476 28.65 -26.76 28.87
N ARG A 477 28.92 -27.48 29.97
CA ARG A 477 28.02 -27.61 31.11
C ARG A 477 28.30 -26.40 32.00
N GLU A 478 27.43 -25.41 32.00
CA GLU A 478 27.43 -24.39 33.05
C GLU A 478 26.85 -25.02 34.31
N ASN A 479 27.73 -25.23 35.29
CA ASN A 479 27.41 -25.69 36.63
C ASN A 479 26.75 -24.55 37.40
N TYR A 480 25.49 -24.73 37.78
CA TYR A 480 24.96 -24.09 38.97
C TYR A 480 25.40 -24.87 40.22
N THR A 481 25.59 -24.11 41.31
CA THR A 481 25.69 -24.55 42.71
C THR A 481 27.08 -24.99 43.21
N ARG A 482 27.77 -24.07 43.92
CA ARG A 482 28.28 -24.22 45.30
C ARG A 482 29.37 -23.18 45.58
N GLU A 483 29.12 -22.27 46.51
CA GLU A 483 30.15 -21.81 47.44
C GLU A 483 29.49 -21.47 48.78
N LEU A 484 29.60 -22.44 49.70
CA LEU A 484 29.44 -22.28 51.14
C LEU A 484 30.57 -23.11 51.75
N LEU A 485 31.39 -22.43 52.57
CA LEU A 485 32.34 -22.94 53.58
C LEU A 485 33.68 -23.51 53.08
N ILE A 486 34.79 -22.91 53.55
CA ILE A 486 35.72 -23.45 54.58
C ILE A 486 36.79 -22.37 54.95
N ASP A 487 36.65 -21.82 56.16
CA ASP A 487 37.62 -21.62 57.29
C ASP A 487 39.15 -21.73 57.11
N PRO A 488 39.98 -21.18 58.05
CA PRO A 488 39.69 -20.88 59.48
C PRO A 488 39.80 -19.43 59.95
#